data_AF-A0A0G4NIV8-F1
#
_entry.id   AF-A0A0G4NIV8-F1
#
_cell.length_a   1.000
_cell.length_b   1.000
_cell.length_c   1.000
_cell.angle_alpha   90.00
_cell.angle_beta   90.00
_cell.angle_gamma   90.00
#
_symmetry.space_group_name_H-M   'P 1'
#
loop_
_entity.id
_entity.type
_entity.pdbx_description
1 polymer ?
#
loop_
_entity_poly.entity_id
_entity_poly.type
_entity_poly.pdbx_seq_one_letter_code
_entity_poly.pdbx_strand_id
1 'polypeptide(L)'
;MDVPATIAAFPAALPTLQRIEDCANWTLTVKPFIPQLFELPNQVLENIASPAGLRQLYTETNPLISGFAASLALSVIFAIAAEINRNYSQVDRAWSLLPNLYVVHLAVWSRLAGIDASRVEFLCSATTLWSVR
;
A
#
# COMPACT_ATOMS: atom_id res chain seq x y z
N MET A 1 -7.65 37.18 10.37
CA MET A 1 -8.39 35.99 9.90
C MET A 1 -7.39 34.86 9.93
N ASP A 2 -7.34 34.19 11.07
CA ASP A 2 -6.37 33.14 11.36
C ASP A 2 -6.71 31.90 10.54
N VAL A 3 -5.76 31.47 9.71
CA VAL A 3 -5.84 30.22 8.96
C VAL A 3 -5.76 29.09 10.00
N PRO A 4 -6.77 28.22 10.11
CA PRO A 4 -6.77 27.17 11.12
C PRO A 4 -5.61 26.21 10.87
N ALA A 5 -4.80 26.03 11.91
CA ALA A 5 -3.67 25.13 11.95
C ALA A 5 -4.12 23.67 11.96
N THR A 6 -4.58 23.11 10.83
CA THR A 6 -4.56 21.65 10.56
C THR A 6 -4.71 21.35 9.07
N ILE A 7 -3.86 21.91 8.21
CA ILE A 7 -3.45 21.11 7.04
C ILE A 7 -2.40 20.18 7.60
N ALA A 8 -2.80 18.96 8.00
CA ALA A 8 -1.84 17.90 8.29
C ALA A 8 -0.84 17.92 7.13
N ALA A 9 0.45 18.11 7.44
CA ALA A 9 1.49 18.12 6.42
C ALA A 9 1.25 16.90 5.55
N PHE A 10 0.99 17.11 4.24
CA PHE A 10 0.79 16.00 3.33
C PHE A 10 2.02 15.09 3.51
N PRO A 11 1.82 13.80 3.84
CA PRO A 11 2.94 12.94 4.16
C PRO A 11 3.89 12.97 2.97
N ALA A 12 5.19 13.14 3.24
CA ALA A 12 6.24 13.17 2.20
C ALA A 12 6.23 11.93 1.28
N ALA A 13 5.54 10.88 1.73
CA ALA A 13 5.25 9.66 1.00
C ALA A 13 4.29 9.84 -0.20
N LEU A 14 3.49 10.92 -0.29
CA LEU A 14 2.54 11.14 -1.39
C LEU A 14 3.01 12.23 -2.36
N PRO A 15 2.68 12.10 -3.67
CA PRO A 15 2.94 13.16 -4.63
C PRO A 15 2.06 14.38 -4.35
N THR A 16 2.63 15.58 -4.56
CA THR A 16 1.84 16.82 -4.59
C THR A 16 1.24 16.99 -5.97
N LEU A 17 -0.08 16.84 -6.09
CA LEU A 17 -0.82 16.94 -7.35
C LEU A 17 -1.70 18.20 -7.32
N GLN A 18 -1.73 18.95 -8.42
CA GLN A 18 -2.52 20.19 -8.50
C GLN A 18 -3.83 20.00 -9.27
N ARG A 19 -3.84 19.07 -10.22
CA ARG A 19 -4.96 18.79 -11.11
C ARG A 19 -5.31 17.30 -11.06
N ILE A 20 -6.57 16.97 -11.37
CA ILE A 20 -7.04 15.57 -11.39
C ILE A 20 -6.28 14.78 -12.46
N GLU A 21 -5.99 15.40 -13.59
CA GLU A 21 -5.20 14.80 -14.67
C GLU A 21 -3.79 14.38 -14.22
N ASP A 22 -3.22 15.06 -13.21
CA ASP A 22 -1.89 14.73 -12.69
C ASP A 22 -1.88 13.36 -12.00
N CYS A 23 -3.03 12.87 -11.50
CA CYS A 23 -3.16 11.53 -10.92
C CYS A 23 -2.81 10.41 -11.93
N ALA A 24 -2.99 10.67 -13.23
CA ALA A 24 -2.65 9.72 -14.28
C ALA A 24 -1.21 9.91 -14.81
N ASN A 25 -0.48 10.93 -14.34
CA ASN A 25 0.86 11.24 -14.84
C ASN A 25 1.94 10.45 -14.09
N TRP A 26 2.50 9.44 -14.76
CA TRP A 26 3.58 8.59 -14.25
C TRP A 26 4.75 9.36 -13.62
N THR A 27 5.16 10.46 -14.24
CA THR A 27 6.33 11.26 -13.81
C THR A 27 6.07 11.95 -12.47
N LEU A 28 4.80 12.24 -12.18
CA LEU A 28 4.39 12.88 -10.93
C LEU A 28 4.03 11.85 -9.86
N THR A 29 3.35 10.76 -10.23
CA THR A 29 2.73 9.86 -9.24
C THR A 29 3.56 8.64 -8.86
N VAL A 30 4.37 8.10 -9.78
CA VAL A 30 5.08 6.82 -9.53
C VAL A 30 6.59 6.98 -9.65
N LYS A 31 7.08 7.59 -10.73
CA LYS A 31 8.52 7.72 -11.02
C LYS A 31 9.35 8.23 -9.83
N PRO A 32 8.91 9.25 -9.06
CA PRO A 32 9.71 9.79 -7.95
C PRO A 32 9.90 8.79 -6.81
N PHE A 33 9.00 7.82 -6.64
CA PHE A 33 8.99 6.88 -5.52
C PHE A 33 9.61 5.52 -5.87
N ILE A 34 9.96 5.27 -7.13
CA ILE A 34 10.62 4.03 -7.57
C ILE A 34 11.90 3.69 -6.76
N PRO A 35 12.78 4.65 -6.40
CA PRO A 35 13.94 4.34 -5.57
C PRO A 35 13.60 3.66 -4.24
N GLN A 36 12.47 4.02 -3.61
CA GLN A 36 12.02 3.40 -2.36
C GLN A 36 11.85 1.88 -2.51
N LEU A 37 11.40 1.39 -3.68
CA LEU A 37 11.23 -0.04 -3.94
C LEU A 37 12.54 -0.83 -3.77
N PHE A 38 13.66 -0.24 -4.22
CA PHE A 38 14.96 -0.90 -4.18
C PHE A 38 15.61 -0.82 -2.80
N GLU A 39 15.31 0.22 -2.02
CA GLU A 39 15.84 0.42 -0.67
C GLU A 39 15.06 -0.37 0.40
N LEU A 40 13.76 -0.60 0.16
CA LEU A 40 12.84 -1.25 1.08
C LEU A 40 13.36 -2.58 1.68
N PRO A 41 13.93 -3.53 0.91
CA PRO A 41 14.40 -4.78 1.49
C PRO A 41 15.44 -4.59 2.59
N ASN A 42 16.40 -3.66 2.39
CA ASN A 42 17.43 -3.37 3.37
C ASN A 42 16.84 -2.66 4.59
N GLN A 43 15.97 -1.66 4.38
CA GLN A 43 15.31 -0.92 5.46
C GLN A 43 14.42 -1.83 6.32
N VAL A 44 13.74 -2.81 5.72
CA VAL A 44 12.97 -3.83 6.46
C VAL A 44 13.88 -4.68 7.32
N LEU A 45 15.01 -5.16 6.78
CA LEU A 45 15.98 -5.96 7.54
C LEU A 45 16.57 -5.20 8.73
N GLU A 46 16.88 -3.92 8.55
CA GLU A 46 17.40 -3.05 9.62
C GLU A 46 16.37 -2.79 10.73
N ASN A 47 15.08 -2.75 10.38
CA ASN A 47 14.00 -2.43 11.30
C ASN A 47 13.24 -3.67 11.81
N ILE A 48 13.59 -4.89 11.38
CA ILE A 48 12.79 -6.10 11.63
C ILE A 48 12.58 -6.41 13.12
N ALA A 49 13.51 -6.00 13.98
CA ALA A 49 13.44 -6.19 15.42
C ALA A 49 12.63 -5.09 16.16
N SER A 50 12.23 -4.03 15.47
CA SER A 50 11.56 -2.86 16.05
C SER A 50 10.16 -2.67 15.45
N PRO A 51 9.09 -2.99 16.19
CA PRO A 51 7.72 -2.71 15.75
C PRO A 51 7.47 -1.23 15.44
N ALA A 52 8.09 -0.34 16.21
CA ALA A 52 8.01 1.10 15.96
C ALA A 52 8.72 1.50 14.66
N GLY A 53 9.90 0.92 14.38
CA GLY A 53 10.66 1.16 13.15
C GLY A 53 9.92 0.66 11.91
N LEU A 54 9.32 -0.53 11.97
CA LEU A 54 8.49 -1.05 10.88
C LEU A 54 7.25 -0.21 10.61
N ARG A 55 6.59 0.27 11.68
CA ARG A 55 5.44 1.18 11.53
C ARG A 55 5.86 2.48 10.86
N GLN A 56 6.97 3.08 11.30
CA GLN A 56 7.49 4.31 10.72
C GLN A 56 7.84 4.12 9.23
N LEU A 57 8.60 3.07 8.91
CA LEU A 57 8.95 2.69 7.55
C LEU A 57 7.70 2.54 6.66
N TYR A 58 6.68 1.86 7.16
CA TYR A 58 5.41 1.68 6.44
C TYR A 58 4.71 3.01 6.13
N THR A 59 4.69 3.95 7.08
CA THR A 59 4.05 5.27 6.89
C THR A 59 4.85 6.25 6.04
N GLU A 60 6.18 6.12 6.02
CA GLU A 60 7.08 6.96 5.22
C GLU A 60 7.22 6.46 3.77
N THR A 61 6.94 5.19 3.54
CA THR A 61 6.92 4.60 2.20
C THR A 61 5.62 4.97 1.49
N ASN A 62 5.73 5.33 0.21
CA ASN A 62 4.56 5.56 -0.63
C ASN A 62 3.68 4.29 -0.68
N PRO A 63 2.36 4.39 -0.42
CA PRO A 63 1.50 3.22 -0.31
C PRO A 63 1.42 2.39 -1.59
N LEU A 64 1.60 3.00 -2.77
CA LEU A 64 1.69 2.29 -4.04
C LEU A 64 2.94 1.41 -4.08
N ILE A 65 4.07 1.91 -3.58
CA ILE A 65 5.33 1.17 -3.54
C ILE A 65 5.24 0.01 -2.55
N SER A 66 4.67 0.21 -1.36
CA SER A 66 4.42 -0.88 -0.41
C SER A 66 3.53 -1.97 -1.01
N GLY A 67 2.45 -1.57 -1.69
CA GLY A 67 1.55 -2.51 -2.38
C GLY A 67 2.25 -3.25 -3.51
N PHE A 68 3.08 -2.57 -4.29
CA PHE A 68 3.84 -3.19 -5.38
C PHE A 68 4.91 -4.16 -4.87
N ALA A 69 5.63 -3.80 -3.79
CA ALA A 69 6.58 -4.70 -3.12
C ALA A 69 5.86 -5.97 -2.60
N ALA A 70 4.67 -5.82 -2.01
CA ALA A 70 3.84 -6.95 -1.59
C ALA A 70 3.42 -7.82 -2.79
N SER A 71 3.04 -7.23 -3.93
CA SER A 71 2.73 -7.98 -5.16
C SER A 71 3.92 -8.79 -5.66
N LEU A 72 5.13 -8.22 -5.63
CA LEU A 72 6.36 -8.94 -6.01
C LEU A 72 6.62 -10.13 -5.08
N ALA A 73 6.51 -9.93 -3.76
CA ALA A 73 6.65 -11.01 -2.80
C ALA A 73 5.60 -12.12 -3.00
N LEU A 74 4.32 -11.73 -3.17
CA LEU A 74 3.22 -12.65 -3.42
C LEU A 74 3.41 -13.43 -4.74
N SER A 75 3.98 -12.81 -5.77
CA SER A 75 4.24 -13.49 -7.05
C SER A 75 5.21 -14.67 -6.88
N VAL A 76 6.26 -14.51 -6.07
CA VAL A 76 7.20 -15.59 -5.73
C VAL A 76 6.50 -16.69 -4.93
N ILE A 77 5.70 -16.31 -3.92
CA ILE A 77 4.94 -17.25 -3.10
C ILE A 77 3.98 -18.07 -3.96
N PHE A 78 3.22 -17.43 -4.85
CA PHE A 78 2.29 -18.11 -5.74
C PHE A 78 2.98 -18.97 -6.79
N ALA A 79 4.16 -18.56 -7.30
CA ALA A 79 4.95 -19.39 -8.21
C ALA A 79 5.40 -20.69 -7.53
N ILE A 80 5.92 -20.61 -6.30
CA ILE A 80 6.31 -21.78 -5.51
C ILE A 80 5.09 -22.67 -5.21
N ALA A 81 3.99 -22.06 -4.74
CA ALA A 81 2.76 -22.79 -4.46
C ALA A 81 2.19 -23.47 -5.71
N ALA A 82 2.31 -22.84 -6.89
CA ALA A 82 1.87 -23.41 -8.15
C ALA A 82 2.65 -24.67 -8.52
N GLU A 83 3.97 -24.66 -8.33
CA GLU A 83 4.82 -25.82 -8.62
C GLU A 83 4.55 -26.99 -7.66
N ILE A 84 4.41 -26.69 -6.35
CA ILE A 84 4.10 -27.70 -5.32
C ILE A 84 2.74 -28.35 -5.58
N ASN A 85 1.71 -27.54 -5.88
CA ASN A 85 0.36 -28.04 -6.07
C ASN A 85 0.06 -28.48 -7.51
N ARG A 86 1.00 -28.29 -8.45
CA ARG A 86 0.81 -28.48 -9.90
C ARG A 86 -0.45 -27.78 -10.42
N ASN A 87 -0.74 -26.60 -9.88
CA ASN A 87 -1.90 -25.79 -10.23
C ASN A 87 -1.46 -24.34 -10.36
N TYR A 88 -1.50 -23.80 -11.58
CA TYR A 88 -1.02 -22.45 -11.90
C TYR A 88 -2.05 -21.34 -11.61
N SER A 89 -3.27 -21.70 -11.22
CA SER A 89 -4.38 -20.78 -10.90
C SER A 89 -4.36 -20.36 -9.41
N GLN A 90 -3.18 -20.30 -8.77
CA GLN A 90 -3.09 -19.94 -7.34
C GLN A 90 -3.58 -18.52 -7.05
N VAL A 91 -3.33 -17.58 -7.97
CA VAL A 91 -3.82 -16.20 -7.84
C VAL A 91 -5.35 -16.18 -7.86
N ASP A 92 -5.97 -16.93 -8.76
CA ASP A 92 -7.44 -17.00 -8.86
C ASP A 92 -8.04 -17.67 -7.62
N ARG A 93 -7.37 -18.67 -7.04
CA ARG A 93 -7.79 -19.27 -5.76
C ARG A 93 -7.75 -18.28 -4.61
N ALA A 94 -6.78 -17.35 -4.62
CA ALA A 94 -6.65 -16.31 -3.63
C ALA A 94 -7.52 -15.07 -3.92
N TRP A 95 -8.30 -15.09 -5.02
CA TRP A 95 -9.04 -13.92 -5.50
C TRP A 95 -10.12 -13.42 -4.54
N SER A 96 -10.71 -14.30 -3.72
CA SER A 96 -11.66 -13.88 -2.69
C SER A 96 -11.01 -13.01 -1.60
N LEU A 97 -9.67 -13.04 -1.46
CA LEU A 97 -8.93 -12.33 -0.43
C LEU A 97 -8.06 -11.19 -0.99
N LEU A 98 -7.38 -11.43 -2.11
CA LEU A 98 -6.37 -10.51 -2.65
C LEU A 98 -6.87 -9.08 -2.84
N PRO A 99 -8.01 -8.80 -3.51
CA PRO A 99 -8.51 -7.44 -3.68
C PRO A 99 -8.74 -6.73 -2.35
N ASN A 100 -9.29 -7.45 -1.35
CA ASN A 100 -9.53 -6.87 -0.04
C ASN A 100 -8.23 -6.52 0.68
N LEU A 101 -7.17 -7.32 0.56
CA LEU A 101 -5.88 -7.00 1.19
C LEU A 101 -5.29 -5.67 0.70
N TYR A 102 -5.43 -5.33 -0.58
CA TYR A 102 -4.97 -4.04 -1.09
C TYR A 102 -5.83 -2.87 -0.60
N VAL A 103 -7.15 -3.06 -0.46
CA VAL A 103 -8.03 -2.02 0.11
C VAL A 103 -7.73 -1.81 1.60
N VAL A 104 -7.55 -2.91 2.36
CA VAL A 104 -7.14 -2.88 3.76
C VAL A 104 -5.80 -2.15 3.90
N HIS A 105 -4.83 -2.48 3.06
CA HIS A 105 -3.53 -1.79 3.03
C HIS A 105 -3.70 -0.28 2.87
N LEU A 106 -4.48 0.17 1.88
CA LEU A 106 -4.70 1.61 1.67
C LEU A 106 -5.42 2.27 2.85
N ALA A 107 -6.44 1.62 3.43
CA ALA A 107 -7.19 2.14 4.57
C ALA A 107 -6.32 2.23 5.84
N VAL A 108 -5.50 1.22 6.11
CA VAL A 108 -4.58 1.21 7.25
C VAL A 108 -3.51 2.28 7.06
N TRP A 109 -2.91 2.36 5.88
CA TRP A 109 -1.91 3.37 5.57
C TRP A 109 -2.45 4.79 5.75
N SER A 110 -3.62 5.11 5.17
CA SER A 110 -4.21 6.44 5.29
C SER A 110 -4.52 6.82 6.73
N ARG A 111 -5.02 5.87 7.52
CA ARG A 111 -5.34 6.10 8.93
C ARG A 111 -4.09 6.34 9.77
N LEU A 112 -3.00 5.62 9.49
CA LEU A 112 -1.71 5.83 10.16
C LEU A 112 -1.03 7.14 9.73
N ALA A 113 -1.23 7.56 8.49
CA ALA A 113 -0.74 8.83 7.96
C ALA A 113 -1.58 10.06 8.39
N GLY A 114 -2.69 9.85 9.12
CA GLY A 114 -3.56 10.94 9.57
C GLY A 114 -4.38 11.60 8.47
N ILE A 115 -4.58 10.91 7.34
CA ILE A 115 -5.40 11.38 6.22
C ILE A 115 -6.84 10.91 6.41
N ASP A 116 -7.81 11.82 6.29
CA ASP A 116 -9.22 11.43 6.20
C ASP A 116 -9.46 10.68 4.87
N ALA A 117 -9.72 9.38 5.00
CA ALA A 117 -9.96 8.47 3.89
C ALA A 117 -11.28 7.69 4.08
N SER A 118 -12.32 8.35 4.61
CA SER A 118 -13.65 7.77 4.85
C SER A 118 -14.20 6.92 3.70
N ARG A 119 -13.95 7.31 2.45
CA ARG A 119 -14.34 6.53 1.25
C ARG A 119 -13.60 5.19 1.15
N VAL A 120 -12.29 5.18 1.42
CA VAL A 120 -11.45 3.98 1.39
C VAL A 120 -11.79 3.08 2.58
N GLU A 121 -12.05 3.66 3.76
CA GLU A 121 -12.48 2.91 4.95
C GLU A 121 -13.85 2.24 4.75
N PHE A 122 -14.80 2.92 4.11
CA PHE A 122 -16.07 2.31 3.71
C PHE A 122 -15.87 1.17 2.73
N LEU A 123 -15.05 1.38 1.68
CA LEU A 123 -14.72 0.33 0.72
C LEU A 123 -14.09 -0.88 1.40
N CYS A 124 -13.14 -0.65 2.32
CA CYS A 124 -12.50 -1.70 3.12
C CYS A 124 -13.52 -2.55 3.90
N SER A 125 -14.52 -1.91 4.49
CA SER A 125 -15.58 -2.60 5.22
C SER A 125 -16.43 -3.46 4.29
N ALA A 126 -16.83 -2.92 3.14
CA ALA A 126 -17.62 -3.63 2.14
C ALA A 126 -16.86 -4.81 1.52
N THR A 127 -15.58 -4.62 1.16
CA THR A 127 -14.76 -5.68 0.58
C THR A 127 -14.38 -6.74 1.60
N THR A 128 -14.22 -6.37 2.88
CA THR A 128 -14.00 -7.35 3.95
C THR A 128 -15.22 -8.24 4.13
N LEU A 129 -16.43 -7.67 4.12
CA LEU A 129 -17.66 -8.46 4.17
C LEU A 129 -17.79 -9.41 2.96
N TRP A 130 -17.42 -8.94 1.77
CA TRP A 130 -17.39 -9.78 0.57
C TRP A 130 -16.37 -10.93 0.69
N SER A 131 -15.16 -10.66 1.20
CA SER A 131 -14.12 -11.68 1.39
C SER A 131 -14.45 -12.74 2.43
N VAL A 132 -15.34 -12.44 3.39
CA VAL A 132 -15.78 -13.37 4.43
C VAL A 132 -16.87 -14.34 3.93
N ARG A 133 -17.60 -13.99 2.86
CA ARG A 133 -18.66 -14.82 2.28
C ARG A 133 -18.14 -16.14 1.73
#